data_AF-Q7VG77-F1
#
_entry.id   AF-Q7VG77-F1
#
_cell.length_a   1.000
_cell.length_b   1.000
_cell.length_c   1.000
_cell.angle_alpha   90.00
_cell.angle_beta   90.00
_cell.angle_gamma   90.00
#
_symmetry.space_group_name_H-M   'P 1'
#
loop_
_entity.id
_entity.type
_entity.pdbx_description
1 polymer ?
#
loop_
_entity_poly.entity_id
_entity_poly.type
_entity_poly.pdbx_seq_one_letter_code
_entity_poly.pdbx_strand_id
1 'polypeptide(L)'
;MQSKETNRQIGPLDDKVGHYVKILCDEIFGREHFINDITRIKCNPKNFKRKAYGNVKDRILFYVKSNQYVWNEVYEEITKNDLHKRFKKQDKKAFIRLYRFTHPLLNK
;
A
#
# COMPACT_ATOMS: atom_id res chain seq x y z
N MET A 1 10.43 30.75 11.40
CA MET A 1 9.09 30.28 11.01
C MET A 1 9.27 29.30 9.84
N GLN A 2 9.33 28.00 10.09
CA GLN A 2 9.33 27.00 9.02
C GLN A 2 7.87 26.80 8.58
N SER A 3 7.52 27.37 7.43
CA SER A 3 6.25 27.11 6.77
C SER A 3 6.15 25.60 6.55
N LYS A 4 5.23 24.93 7.23
CA LYS A 4 4.89 23.53 6.97
C LYS A 4 4.27 23.47 5.58
N GLU A 5 5.08 23.21 4.56
CA GLU A 5 4.57 23.03 3.20
C GLU A 5 3.69 21.78 3.17
N THR A 6 2.47 21.96 2.66
CA THR A 6 1.42 20.95 2.72
C THR A 6 1.59 19.99 1.55
N ASN A 7 2.00 18.75 1.84
CA ASN A 7 1.96 17.65 0.87
C ASN A 7 0.50 17.42 0.43
N ARG A 8 0.27 17.20 -0.86
CA ARG A 8 -1.09 16.94 -1.39
C ARG A 8 -1.20 15.47 -1.79
N GLN A 9 -2.04 14.76 -1.05
CA GLN A 9 -2.38 13.37 -1.33
C GLN A 9 -3.78 13.33 -1.96
N ILE A 10 -3.90 12.68 -3.10
CA ILE A 10 -5.20 12.44 -3.74
C ILE A 10 -5.71 11.08 -3.26
N GLY A 11 -6.99 11.04 -2.89
CA GLY A 11 -7.60 9.89 -2.23
C GLY A 11 -7.54 8.58 -3.02
N PRO A 12 -8.03 7.48 -2.41
CA PRO A 12 -8.01 6.15 -3.02
C PRO A 12 -8.73 6.12 -4.37
N LEU A 13 -8.02 5.69 -5.41
CA LEU A 13 -8.48 5.56 -6.79
C LEU A 13 -8.55 4.09 -7.20
N ASP A 14 -9.59 3.75 -7.96
CA ASP A 14 -9.68 2.45 -8.62
C ASP A 14 -8.77 2.42 -9.85
N ASP A 15 -8.17 1.27 -10.16
CA ASP A 15 -7.22 1.13 -11.28
C ASP A 15 -7.83 1.54 -12.62
N LYS A 16 -9.15 1.36 -12.78
CA LYS A 16 -9.89 1.74 -13.99
C LYS A 16 -9.85 3.25 -14.29
N VAL A 17 -9.77 4.07 -13.25
CA VAL A 17 -9.89 5.53 -13.35
C VAL A 17 -8.59 6.24 -12.97
N GLY A 18 -7.74 5.58 -12.19
CA GLY A 18 -6.49 6.15 -11.67
C GLY A 18 -5.53 6.64 -12.76
N HIS A 19 -5.53 6.01 -13.94
CA HIS A 19 -4.70 6.46 -15.07
C HIS A 19 -5.15 7.82 -15.64
N TYR A 20 -6.46 8.05 -15.76
CA TYR A 20 -6.99 9.32 -16.24
C TYR A 20 -6.77 10.44 -15.23
N VAL A 21 -7.00 10.14 -13.95
CA VAL A 21 -6.75 11.10 -12.86
C VAL A 21 -5.27 11.45 -12.79
N LYS A 22 -4.37 10.47 -13.00
CA LYS A 22 -2.92 10.72 -13.07
C LYS A 22 -2.57 11.73 -14.17
N ILE A 23 -3.11 11.56 -15.37
CA ILE A 23 -2.86 12.48 -16.49
C ILE A 23 -3.34 13.90 -16.13
N LEU A 24 -4.57 14.03 -15.63
CA LEU A 24 -5.11 15.33 -15.21
C LEU A 24 -4.28 15.97 -14.09
N CYS A 25 -3.80 15.17 -13.14
CA CYS A 25 -2.93 15.68 -12.08
C CYS A 25 -1.56 16.10 -12.61
N ASP A 26 -1.03 15.43 -13.64
CA ASP A 26 0.21 15.86 -14.29
C ASP A 26 0.04 17.18 -15.04
N GLU A 27 -1.14 17.43 -15.63
CA GLU A 27 -1.45 18.70 -16.27
C GLU A 27 -1.63 19.84 -15.26
N ILE A 28 -2.27 19.57 -14.11
CA ILE A 28 -2.55 20.59 -13.08
C ILE A 28 -1.33 20.87 -12.19
N PHE A 29 -0.63 19.82 -11.77
CA PHE A 29 0.46 19.93 -10.80
C PHE A 29 1.85 19.82 -11.43
N GLY A 30 1.98 19.37 -12.67
CA GLY A 30 3.27 19.10 -13.29
C GLY A 30 3.76 17.67 -13.01
N ARG A 31 4.33 17.02 -14.03
CA ARG A 31 4.80 15.64 -13.94
C ARG A 31 6.05 15.51 -13.06
N GLU A 32 6.85 16.56 -12.99
CA GLU A 32 8.03 16.71 -12.12
C GLU A 32 7.69 16.68 -10.62
N HIS A 33 6.45 17.03 -10.28
CA HIS A 33 5.94 17.02 -8.91
C HIS A 33 5.35 15.67 -8.50
N PHE A 34 5.28 14.71 -9.41
CA PHE A 34 4.84 13.34 -9.09
C PHE A 34 5.98 12.55 -8.46
N ILE A 35 5.77 12.11 -7.21
CA ILE A 35 6.79 11.36 -6.47
C ILE A 35 6.56 9.86 -6.58
N ASN A 36 5.36 9.39 -6.27
CA ASN A 36 5.05 7.96 -6.27
C ASN A 36 3.54 7.67 -6.29
N ASP A 37 3.18 6.43 -6.62
CA ASP A 37 1.85 5.88 -6.37
C ASP A 37 1.87 4.81 -5.26
N ILE A 38 1.15 5.06 -4.18
CA ILE A 38 1.09 4.17 -3.04
C ILE A 38 -0.09 3.21 -3.24
N THR A 39 0.19 1.91 -3.28
CA THR A 39 -0.84 0.88 -3.41
C THR A 39 -1.26 0.34 -2.05
N ARG A 40 -2.54 0.44 -1.72
CA ARG A 40 -3.14 -0.16 -0.53
C ARG A 40 -3.88 -1.44 -0.90
N ILE A 41 -3.60 -2.53 -0.20
CA ILE A 41 -4.34 -3.80 -0.35
C ILE A 41 -5.66 -3.66 0.42
N LYS A 42 -6.80 -3.64 -0.29
CA LYS A 42 -8.15 -3.55 0.29
C LYS A 42 -8.59 -4.85 0.93
N CYS A 43 -8.31 -5.96 0.26
CA CYS A 43 -8.75 -7.27 0.70
C CYS A 43 -7.72 -8.32 0.35
N ASN A 44 -7.69 -9.40 1.13
CA ASN A 44 -6.88 -10.55 0.76
C ASN A 44 -7.41 -11.12 -0.57
N PRO A 45 -6.56 -11.48 -1.54
CA PRO A 45 -7.01 -11.98 -2.84
C PRO A 45 -7.94 -13.17 -2.65
N LYS A 46 -9.24 -12.96 -2.92
CA LYS A 46 -10.24 -14.03 -2.89
C LYS A 46 -10.31 -14.63 -4.29
N ASN A 47 -9.93 -15.90 -4.41
CA ASN A 47 -10.08 -16.65 -5.65
C ASN A 47 -11.58 -16.92 -5.89
N PHE A 48 -12.22 -16.08 -6.69
CA PHE A 48 -13.60 -16.29 -7.12
C PHE A 48 -13.62 -17.03 -8.45
N LYS A 49 -14.54 -18.00 -8.62
CA LYS A 49 -14.80 -18.72 -9.88
C LYS A 49 -15.52 -17.84 -10.93
N ARG A 50 -15.11 -16.58 -11.09
CA ARG A 50 -15.68 -15.64 -12.08
C ARG A 50 -14.59 -15.19 -13.04
N LYS A 51 -14.95 -14.90 -14.29
CA LYS A 51 -14.04 -14.36 -15.32
C LYS A 51 -13.73 -12.87 -15.08
N ALA A 52 -13.26 -12.52 -13.90
CA ALA A 52 -12.88 -11.15 -13.55
C ALA A 52 -11.88 -11.13 -12.40
N TYR A 53 -10.90 -10.24 -12.49
CA TYR A 53 -10.00 -9.95 -11.39
C TYR A 53 -10.77 -9.26 -10.24
N GLY A 54 -10.41 -9.60 -9.01
CA GLY A 54 -10.92 -8.94 -7.81
C GLY A 54 -10.48 -7.48 -7.76
N ASN A 55 -11.32 -6.60 -7.22
CA ASN A 55 -10.83 -5.27 -6.86
C ASN A 55 -10.05 -5.36 -5.54
N VAL A 56 -8.77 -5.72 -5.66
CA VAL A 56 -7.91 -6.09 -4.53
C VAL A 56 -7.17 -4.88 -3.95
N LYS A 57 -6.97 -3.82 -4.75
CA LYS A 57 -6.12 -2.71 -4.37
C LYS A 57 -6.75 -1.36 -4.67
N ASP A 58 -6.34 -0.36 -3.89
CA ASP A 58 -6.52 1.05 -4.19
C ASP A 58 -5.16 1.66 -4.49
N ARG A 59 -5.15 2.69 -5.33
CA ARG A 59 -3.99 3.53 -5.58
C ARG A 59 -4.19 4.90 -4.92
N ILE A 60 -3.13 5.45 -4.36
CA ILE A 60 -3.06 6.83 -3.91
C ILE A 60 -1.93 7.53 -4.67
N LEU A 61 -2.25 8.64 -5.35
CA LEU A 61 -1.26 9.44 -6.06
C LEU A 61 -0.64 10.46 -5.11
N PHE A 62 0.70 10.48 -5.04
CA PHE A 62 1.44 11.37 -4.17
C PHE A 62 2.19 12.44 -4.97
N TYR A 63 1.82 13.70 -4.73
CA TYR A 63 2.41 14.87 -5.36
C TYR A 63 2.97 15.83 -4.31
N VAL A 64 4.09 16.46 -4.65
CA VAL A 64 4.73 17.48 -3.82
C VAL A 64 4.60 18.84 -4.48
N LYS A 65 4.44 19.89 -3.66
CA LYS A 65 4.37 21.26 -4.18
C LYS A 65 5.76 21.84 -4.50
N SER A 66 6.80 21.32 -3.86
CA SER A 66 8.18 21.81 -3.99
C SER A 66 9.18 20.65 -3.76
N ASN A 67 10.46 20.89 -4.09
CA ASN A 67 11.55 19.95 -3.81
C ASN A 67 11.85 19.77 -2.31
N GLN A 68 11.23 20.57 -1.43
CA GLN A 68 11.41 20.49 0.01
C GLN A 68 10.18 19.86 0.66
N TYR A 69 10.03 18.54 0.53
CA TYR A 69 8.97 17.80 1.21
C TYR A 69 9.51 17.04 2.43
N VAL A 70 8.71 16.98 3.49
CA VAL A 70 9.01 16.19 4.68
C VAL A 70 8.34 14.82 4.53
N TRP A 71 9.15 13.76 4.56
CA TRP A 71 8.64 12.40 4.67
C TRP A 71 8.40 12.07 6.15
N ASN A 72 7.13 11.97 6.54
CA ASN A 72 6.76 11.61 7.91
C ASN A 72 6.68 10.09 8.02
N GLU A 73 7.69 9.47 8.60
CA GLU A 73 7.63 8.06 8.97
C GLU A 73 6.72 7.93 10.20
N VAL A 74 5.47 7.50 9.96
CA VAL A 74 4.52 7.23 11.04
C VAL A 74 4.83 5.83 11.59
N TYR A 75 5.45 5.78 12.76
CA TYR A 75 5.65 4.55 13.51
C TYR A 75 4.59 4.43 14.59
N GLU A 76 4.01 3.24 14.70
CA GLU A 76 3.25 2.84 15.87
C GLU A 76 4.03 1.75 16.60
N GLU A 77 4.15 1.87 17.92
CA GLU A 77 4.76 0.81 18.72
C GLU A 77 3.91 -0.46 18.62
N ILE A 78 4.56 -1.55 18.19
CA ILE A 78 3.88 -2.84 18.09
C ILE A 78 3.67 -3.38 19.51
N THR A 79 2.41 -3.49 19.92
CA THR A 79 2.06 -4.09 21.21
C THR A 79 2.30 -5.60 21.20
N LYS A 80 2.74 -6.18 22.33
CA LYS A 80 2.93 -7.65 22.49
C LYS A 80 1.69 -8.46 22.08
N ASN A 81 0.50 -7.94 22.36
CA ASN A 81 -0.77 -8.57 22.02
C ASN A 81 -0.98 -8.68 20.49
N ASP A 82 -0.51 -7.69 19.71
CA ASP A 82 -0.59 -7.72 18.25
C ASP A 82 0.42 -8.69 17.64
N LEU A 83 1.58 -8.87 18.27
CA LEU A 83 2.55 -9.91 17.90
C LEU A 83 1.93 -11.30 18.08
N HIS A 84 1.31 -11.58 19.23
CA HIS A 84 0.64 -12.86 19.48
C HIS A 84 -0.50 -13.14 18.50
N LYS A 85 -1.28 -12.12 18.10
CA LYS A 85 -2.31 -12.28 17.06
C LYS A 85 -1.73 -12.59 15.68
N ARG A 86 -0.64 -11.91 15.30
CA ARG A 86 -0.03 -12.01 13.95
C ARG A 86 0.85 -13.24 13.78
N PHE A 87 1.41 -13.78 14.86
CA PHE A 87 2.32 -14.91 14.85
C PHE A 87 1.86 -15.99 15.83
N LYS A 88 1.24 -17.06 15.31
CA LYS A 88 0.74 -18.17 16.13
C LYS A 88 1.84 -19.07 16.72
N LYS A 89 3.07 -18.99 16.20
CA LYS A 89 4.21 -19.82 16.64
C LYS A 89 5.35 -18.92 17.09
N GLN A 90 5.92 -19.27 18.24
CA GLN A 90 7.06 -18.60 18.84
C GLN A 90 8.15 -19.65 19.06
N ASP A 91 9.31 -19.46 18.47
CA ASP A 91 10.51 -20.21 18.85
C ASP A 91 11.28 -19.43 19.91
N LYS A 92 12.19 -20.11 20.62
CA LYS A 92 12.94 -19.58 21.79
C LYS A 92 13.70 -18.26 21.55
N LYS A 93 13.81 -17.77 20.31
CA LYS A 93 14.50 -16.53 19.93
C LYS A 93 13.69 -15.56 19.03
N ALA A 94 12.56 -15.97 18.42
CA ALA A 94 11.81 -15.11 17.49
C ALA A 94 10.39 -15.61 17.17
N PHE A 95 9.53 -14.68 16.72
CA PHE A 95 8.22 -14.99 16.12
C PHE A 95 8.41 -15.40 14.65
N ILE A 96 7.83 -16.54 14.25
CA ILE A 96 8.01 -17.10 12.90
C ILE A 96 6.66 -17.12 12.16
N ARG A 97 6.65 -16.62 10.92
CA ARG A 97 5.52 -16.81 9.99
C ARG A 97 5.85 -17.96 9.05
N LEU A 98 5.22 -19.11 9.25
CA LEU A 98 5.30 -20.23 8.31
C LEU A 98 4.45 -19.91 7.06
N TYR A 99 5.10 -19.59 5.95
CA TYR A 99 4.45 -19.60 4.65
C TYR A 99 4.31 -21.06 4.19
N ARG A 100 3.14 -21.67 4.41
CA ARG A 100 2.85 -22.96 3.79
C ARG A 100 2.51 -22.71 2.33
N PHE A 101 3.51 -22.80 1.45
CA PHE A 101 3.28 -22.95 0.02
C PHE A 101 2.72 -24.36 -0.23
N THR A 102 1.42 -24.59 0.01
CA THR A 102 0.76 -25.76 -0.56
C THR A 102 0.57 -25.49 -2.05
N HIS A 103 1.57 -25.83 -2.85
CA HIS A 103 1.35 -26.04 -4.28
C HIS A 103 0.64 -27.40 -4.41
N PRO A 104 -0.59 -27.48 -4.94
CA PRO A 104 -1.35 -28.74 -5.01
C PRO A 104 -0.79 -29.79 -6.01
N LEU A 105 0.46 -29.65 -6.47
CA LEU A 105 1.06 -30.54 -7.47
C LEU A 105 2.29 -31.33 -6.97
N LEU A 106 2.64 -31.25 -5.69
CA LEU A 106 3.73 -32.04 -5.09
C LEU A 106 3.19 -33.13 -4.17
N ASN A 107 2.29 -33.95 -4.71
CA ASN A 107 1.90 -35.26 -4.18
C ASN A 107 1.57 -36.15 -5.40
N LYS A 108 2.60 -36.59 -6.11
CA LYS A 108 2.58 -37.73 -7.01
C LYS A 108 3.87 -38.50 -6.81
#